data_AF-A0A2P5VUN2-F1
#
_entry.id   AF-A0A2P5VUN2-F1
#
_cell.length_a   1.000
_cell.length_b   1.000
_cell.length_c   1.000
_cell.angle_alpha   90.00
_cell.angle_beta   90.00
_cell.angle_gamma   90.00
#
_symmetry.space_group_name_H-M   'P 1'
#
loop_
_entity.id
_entity.type
_entity.pdbx_description
1 polymer ?
#
loop_
_entity_poly.entity_id
_entity_poly.type
_entity_poly.pdbx_seq_one_letter_code
_entity_poly.pdbx_strand_id
1 'polypeptide(L)'
;MEWAGREKHMRGIPRKMVFLAVGAFAKAVATLLNTTSVHNADTLIRLVRSRPPGIPLLTVSNHMSTLDDPLLWGFKGFPSLDAHLARWVLAAEDICFKNSVLTYFFRLGKCIPITRGAGIYQEYMNEALQCLNNGAWLHTFPEGKVSQEDAPIRRLKWGTASLIVRAHVTPIVLPMVHSGFEEVRYLS
;
A
#
# COMPACT_ATOMS: atom_id res chain seq x y z
N MET A 1 0.39 -10.74 15.07
CA MET A 1 -0.75 -11.52 14.54
C MET A 1 -0.54 -11.82 13.05
N GLU A 2 0.56 -12.47 12.69
CA GLU A 2 0.87 -12.67 11.26
C GLU A 2 -0.17 -13.52 10.53
N TRP A 3 -0.74 -14.50 11.25
CA TRP A 3 -1.76 -15.44 10.75
C TRP A 3 -2.98 -14.75 10.14
N ALA A 4 -3.38 -13.57 10.63
CA ALA A 4 -4.51 -12.82 10.09
C ALA A 4 -4.26 -12.31 8.66
N GLY A 5 -2.99 -12.16 8.29
CA GLY A 5 -2.57 -11.79 6.94
C GLY A 5 -2.49 -12.96 5.95
N ARG A 6 -2.69 -14.21 6.38
CA ARG A 6 -2.61 -15.36 5.48
C ARG A 6 -3.87 -15.46 4.61
N GLU A 7 -3.70 -15.78 3.33
CA GLU A 7 -4.82 -15.87 2.37
C GLU A 7 -5.91 -16.86 2.80
N LYS A 8 -5.52 -17.98 3.42
CA LYS A 8 -6.43 -19.05 3.85
C LYS A 8 -7.16 -18.76 5.18
N HIS A 9 -6.83 -17.67 5.87
CA HIS A 9 -7.45 -17.33 7.16
C HIS A 9 -8.96 -17.16 7.00
N MET A 10 -9.75 -17.98 7.71
CA MET A 10 -11.22 -18.05 7.58
C MET A 10 -11.70 -18.05 6.11
N ARG A 11 -11.04 -18.84 5.25
CA ARG A 11 -11.33 -18.94 3.81
C ARG A 11 -11.23 -17.61 3.04
N GLY A 12 -10.53 -16.62 3.60
CA GLY A 12 -10.34 -15.29 3.01
C GLY A 12 -11.53 -14.34 3.12
N ILE A 13 -12.64 -14.75 3.76
CA ILE A 13 -13.87 -13.94 3.88
C ILE A 13 -13.62 -12.59 4.57
N PRO A 14 -12.95 -12.52 5.73
CA PRO A 14 -12.77 -11.24 6.43
C PRO A 14 -11.95 -10.24 5.61
N ARG A 15 -10.93 -10.74 4.90
CA ARG A 15 -10.14 -9.92 3.98
C ARG A 15 -11.00 -9.35 2.86
N LYS A 16 -11.83 -10.18 2.22
CA LYS A 16 -12.75 -9.72 1.17
C LYS A 16 -13.67 -8.63 1.70
N MET A 17 -14.22 -8.77 2.91
CA MET A 17 -15.05 -7.74 3.53
C MET A 17 -14.29 -6.43 3.78
N VAL A 18 -13.05 -6.48 4.26
CA VAL A 18 -12.22 -5.29 4.47
C VAL A 18 -11.95 -4.57 3.14
N PHE A 19 -11.55 -5.28 2.09
CA PHE A 19 -11.32 -4.68 0.77
C PHE A 19 -12.59 -4.15 0.12
N LEU A 20 -13.73 -4.81 0.31
CA LEU A 20 -15.03 -4.29 -0.13
C LEU A 20 -15.35 -2.96 0.57
N ALA A 21 -15.25 -2.91 1.90
CA ALA A 21 -15.56 -1.71 2.66
C ALA A 21 -14.60 -0.55 2.36
N VAL A 22 -13.28 -0.79 2.44
CA VAL A 22 -12.26 0.24 2.21
C VAL A 22 -12.23 0.65 0.75
N GLY A 23 -12.34 -0.29 -0.18
CA GLY A 23 -12.37 0.01 -1.61
C GLY A 23 -13.62 0.78 -2.03
N ALA A 24 -14.78 0.52 -1.41
CA ALA A 24 -16.01 1.28 -1.66
C ALA A 24 -15.92 2.68 -1.09
N PHE A 25 -15.39 2.83 0.14
CA PHE A 25 -15.09 4.13 0.75
C PHE A 25 -14.16 4.95 -0.15
N ALA A 26 -13.02 4.37 -0.57
CA ALA A 26 -12.07 5.04 -1.43
C ALA A 26 -12.69 5.48 -2.76
N LYS A 27 -13.52 4.64 -3.37
CA LYS A 27 -14.27 4.99 -4.58
C LYS A 27 -15.25 6.13 -4.35
N ALA A 28 -16.02 6.09 -3.27
CA ALA A 28 -16.97 7.16 -2.94
C ALA A 28 -16.24 8.49 -2.75
N VAL A 29 -15.14 8.50 -2.00
CA VAL A 29 -14.33 9.72 -1.79
C VAL A 29 -13.74 10.22 -3.12
N ALA A 30 -13.14 9.35 -3.93
CA ALA A 30 -12.46 9.75 -5.17
C ALA A 30 -13.42 10.14 -6.31
N THR A 31 -14.66 9.65 -6.31
CA THR A 31 -15.58 9.85 -7.45
C THR A 31 -16.82 10.66 -7.12
N LEU A 32 -17.27 10.70 -5.87
CA LEU A 32 -18.47 11.43 -5.46
C LEU A 32 -18.15 12.69 -4.66
N LEU A 33 -17.12 12.64 -3.81
CA LEU A 33 -16.76 13.74 -2.91
C LEU A 33 -15.59 14.58 -3.42
N ASN A 34 -14.93 14.16 -4.50
CA ASN A 34 -13.79 14.85 -5.09
C ASN A 34 -13.80 14.76 -6.61
N THR A 35 -13.08 15.67 -7.25
CA THR A 35 -12.71 15.56 -8.67
C THR A 35 -11.34 14.90 -8.76
N THR A 36 -11.27 13.67 -9.28
CA THR A 36 -10.01 12.93 -9.41
C THR A 36 -9.59 12.83 -10.88
N SER A 37 -8.40 13.35 -11.20
CA SER A 37 -7.72 13.14 -12.48
C SER A 37 -6.57 12.13 -12.31
N VAL A 38 -6.52 11.11 -13.16
CA VAL A 38 -5.42 10.13 -13.16
C VAL A 38 -4.79 10.08 -14.54
N HIS A 39 -3.49 10.34 -14.59
CA HIS A 39 -2.69 10.21 -15.80
C HIS A 39 -2.07 8.81 -15.85
N ASN A 40 -2.03 8.20 -17.04
CA ASN A 40 -1.40 6.90 -17.29
C ASN A 40 -1.97 5.73 -16.45
N ALA A 41 -3.26 5.79 -16.08
CA ALA A 41 -3.94 4.76 -15.30
C ALA A 41 -3.79 3.34 -15.89
N ASP A 42 -3.80 3.23 -17.22
CA ASP A 42 -3.69 1.95 -17.94
C ASP A 42 -2.37 1.22 -17.66
N THR A 43 -1.28 1.95 -17.40
CA THR A 43 0.01 1.33 -17.05
C THR A 43 -0.09 0.59 -15.72
N LEU A 44 -0.68 1.21 -14.70
CA LEU A 44 -0.90 0.56 -13.41
C LEU A 44 -1.86 -0.62 -13.55
N ILE A 45 -3.00 -0.44 -14.23
CA ILE A 45 -4.01 -1.50 -14.41
C ILE A 45 -3.40 -2.71 -15.14
N ARG A 46 -2.62 -2.47 -16.20
CA ARG A 46 -1.92 -3.52 -16.95
C ARG A 46 -0.90 -4.27 -16.09
N LEU A 47 -0.10 -3.56 -15.28
CA LEU A 47 0.88 -4.19 -14.39
C LEU A 47 0.22 -5.01 -13.26
N VAL A 48 -0.92 -4.55 -12.75
CA VAL A 48 -1.66 -5.28 -11.71
C VAL A 48 -2.28 -6.56 -12.28
N ARG A 49 -2.85 -6.50 -13.49
CA ARG A 49 -3.62 -7.62 -14.08
C ARG A 49 -2.79 -8.58 -14.92
N SER A 50 -1.73 -8.11 -15.56
CA SER A 50 -1.11 -8.80 -16.70
C SER A 50 0.41 -8.74 -16.72
N ARG A 51 1.07 -8.34 -15.62
CA ARG A 51 2.53 -8.51 -15.52
C ARG A 51 2.90 -10.00 -15.61
N PRO A 52 4.10 -10.36 -16.13
CA PRO A 52 4.48 -11.76 -16.25
C PRO A 52 4.42 -12.50 -14.90
N PRO A 53 3.95 -13.76 -14.87
CA PRO A 53 3.86 -14.54 -13.64
C PRO A 53 5.22 -14.62 -12.92
N GLY A 54 5.20 -14.49 -11.60
CA GLY A 54 6.41 -14.52 -10.77
C GLY A 54 7.22 -13.22 -10.76
N ILE A 55 6.92 -12.24 -11.63
CA ILE A 55 7.58 -10.92 -11.58
C ILE A 55 6.87 -10.03 -10.55
N PRO A 56 7.56 -9.60 -9.48
CA PRO A 56 6.95 -8.73 -8.49
C PRO A 56 6.76 -7.30 -9.00
N LEU A 57 5.78 -6.61 -8.43
CA LEU A 57 5.52 -5.19 -8.67
C LEU A 57 5.82 -4.40 -7.38
N LEU A 58 6.60 -3.34 -7.50
CA LEU A 58 6.89 -2.40 -6.42
C LEU A 58 6.44 -1.01 -6.83
N THR A 59 5.30 -0.57 -6.30
CA THR A 59 4.84 0.81 -6.48
C THR A 59 5.42 1.70 -5.39
N VAL A 60 5.88 2.90 -5.76
CA VAL A 60 6.45 3.87 -4.82
C VAL A 60 5.77 5.22 -5.00
N SER A 61 5.37 5.89 -3.93
CA SER A 61 4.76 7.23 -4.02
C SER A 61 5.21 8.17 -2.91
N ASN A 62 5.00 9.47 -3.14
CA ASN A 62 5.05 10.46 -2.06
C ASN A 62 3.97 10.16 -1.00
N HIS A 63 4.12 10.73 0.19
CA HIS A 63 3.22 10.51 1.32
C HIS A 63 2.74 11.83 1.95
N MET A 64 1.51 12.22 1.65
CA MET A 64 0.90 13.50 2.03
C MET A 64 -0.17 13.36 3.13
N SER A 65 -0.74 12.17 3.34
CA SER A 65 -1.81 11.93 4.31
C SER A 65 -1.84 10.50 4.84
N THR A 66 -2.38 10.29 6.04
CA THR A 66 -2.67 8.94 6.57
C THR A 66 -3.71 8.19 5.73
N LEU A 67 -4.48 8.90 4.92
CA LEU A 67 -5.48 8.33 4.00
C LEU A 67 -4.94 8.07 2.59
N ASP A 68 -3.66 8.32 2.31
CA ASP A 68 -3.09 8.07 0.98
C ASP A 68 -3.33 6.63 0.52
N ASP A 69 -2.95 5.66 1.35
CA ASP A 69 -3.03 4.25 0.99
C ASP A 69 -4.46 3.78 0.66
N PRO A 70 -5.53 4.09 1.41
CA PRO A 70 -6.87 3.72 0.96
C PRO A 70 -7.34 4.53 -0.26
N LEU A 71 -7.09 5.84 -0.33
CA LEU A 71 -7.67 6.73 -1.35
C LEU A 71 -7.01 6.62 -2.72
N LEU A 72 -5.70 6.38 -2.78
CA LEU A 72 -4.91 6.31 -4.01
C LEU A 72 -5.45 5.30 -5.03
N TRP A 73 -6.13 4.26 -4.55
CA TRP A 73 -6.69 3.18 -5.38
C TRP A 73 -8.18 3.39 -5.70
N GLY A 74 -8.79 4.47 -5.23
CA GLY A 74 -10.22 4.75 -5.37
C GLY A 74 -10.66 5.19 -6.77
N PHE A 75 -9.74 5.46 -7.69
CA PHE A 75 -10.09 6.05 -8.98
C PHE A 75 -10.96 5.13 -9.88
N LYS A 76 -11.67 5.76 -10.82
CA LYS A 76 -12.60 5.09 -11.73
C LYS A 76 -11.86 4.03 -12.57
N GLY A 77 -12.41 2.83 -12.65
CA GLY A 77 -11.84 1.71 -13.41
C GLY A 77 -10.80 0.87 -12.65
N PHE A 78 -10.24 1.34 -11.53
CA PHE A 78 -9.33 0.52 -10.73
C PHE A 78 -10.09 -0.54 -9.90
N PRO A 79 -9.63 -1.80 -9.83
CA PRO A 79 -10.33 -2.87 -9.10
C PRO A 79 -10.06 -2.83 -7.58
N SER A 80 -10.32 -1.70 -6.91
CA SER A 80 -10.03 -1.52 -5.46
C SER A 80 -10.84 -2.42 -4.53
N LEU A 81 -11.92 -3.02 -5.02
CA LEU A 81 -12.77 -3.95 -4.28
C LEU A 81 -12.25 -5.40 -4.30
N ASP A 82 -11.30 -5.71 -5.18
CA ASP A 82 -10.78 -7.07 -5.36
C ASP A 82 -9.55 -7.32 -4.48
N ALA A 83 -9.76 -8.10 -3.42
CA ALA A 83 -8.71 -8.48 -2.49
C ALA A 83 -7.57 -9.31 -3.12
N HIS A 84 -7.82 -10.02 -4.23
CA HIS A 84 -6.79 -10.81 -4.92
C HIS A 84 -5.84 -9.90 -5.70
N LEU A 85 -6.37 -8.84 -6.31
CA LEU A 85 -5.58 -7.85 -7.04
C LEU A 85 -4.94 -6.79 -6.13
N ALA A 86 -5.26 -6.78 -4.83
CA ALA A 86 -4.72 -5.81 -3.89
C ALA A 86 -3.23 -6.05 -3.53
N ARG A 87 -2.52 -4.94 -3.42
CA ARG A 87 -1.14 -4.82 -2.89
C ARG A 87 -1.02 -5.13 -1.40
N TRP A 88 0.18 -5.53 -1.02
CA TRP A 88 0.70 -5.33 0.33
C TRP A 88 1.22 -3.91 0.50
N VAL A 89 1.24 -3.39 1.72
CA VAL A 89 1.78 -2.06 2.02
C VAL A 89 2.53 -2.05 3.34
N LEU A 90 3.61 -1.27 3.43
CA LEU A 90 4.30 -1.02 4.69
C LEU A 90 3.56 0.06 5.48
N ALA A 91 3.21 -0.21 6.73
CA ALA A 91 2.46 0.69 7.60
C ALA A 91 3.15 0.88 8.94
N ALA A 92 3.12 2.10 9.49
CA ALA A 92 3.81 2.42 10.72
C ALA A 92 3.19 1.67 11.92
N GLU A 93 4.02 0.91 12.64
CA GLU A 93 3.59 0.06 13.76
C GLU A 93 2.90 0.87 14.88
N ASP A 94 3.51 2.00 15.23
CA ASP A 94 3.07 2.94 16.26
C ASP A 94 1.74 3.65 15.93
N ILE A 95 1.25 3.55 14.69
CA ILE A 95 0.00 4.16 14.25
C ILE A 95 -1.07 3.09 14.01
N CYS A 96 -0.76 2.10 13.17
CA CYS A 96 -1.72 1.12 12.67
C CYS A 96 -1.89 -0.10 13.58
N PHE A 97 -0.94 -0.39 14.47
CA PHE A 97 -0.88 -1.66 15.21
C PHE A 97 -0.92 -1.47 16.74
N LYS A 98 -1.55 -0.39 17.21
CA LYS A 98 -1.62 -0.01 18.64
C LYS A 98 -2.39 -0.99 19.55
N ASN A 99 -3.32 -1.76 18.99
CA ASN A 99 -4.10 -2.75 19.74
C ASN A 99 -4.49 -3.93 18.84
N SER A 100 -5.01 -4.99 19.46
CA SER A 100 -5.40 -6.24 18.79
C SER A 100 -6.44 -6.05 17.69
N VAL A 101 -7.41 -5.16 17.87
CA VAL A 101 -8.48 -4.91 16.90
C VAL A 101 -7.94 -4.21 15.66
N LEU A 102 -7.18 -3.12 15.86
CA LEU A 102 -6.54 -2.40 14.76
C LEU A 102 -5.53 -3.30 14.04
N THR A 103 -4.69 -4.02 14.80
CA THR A 103 -3.76 -4.99 14.24
C THR A 103 -4.47 -6.00 13.34
N TYR A 104 -5.58 -6.58 13.80
CA TYR A 104 -6.34 -7.52 13.00
C TYR A 104 -6.88 -6.88 11.71
N PHE A 105 -7.49 -5.69 11.81
CA PHE A 105 -8.01 -4.95 10.67
C PHE A 105 -6.93 -4.64 9.61
N PHE A 106 -5.79 -4.06 10.03
CA PHE A 106 -4.71 -3.70 9.11
C PHE A 106 -4.03 -4.94 8.51
N ARG A 107 -3.87 -6.05 9.26
CA ARG A 107 -3.37 -7.32 8.69
C ARG A 107 -4.32 -7.90 7.64
N LEU A 108 -5.63 -7.80 7.83
CA LEU A 108 -6.61 -8.20 6.81
C LEU A 108 -6.48 -7.36 5.53
N GLY A 109 -6.25 -6.05 5.69
CA GLY A 109 -5.96 -5.09 4.62
C GLY A 109 -4.57 -5.21 3.98
N LYS A 110 -3.83 -6.31 4.23
CA LYS A 110 -2.48 -6.56 3.71
C LYS A 110 -1.45 -5.49 4.11
N CYS A 111 -1.59 -4.92 5.30
CA CYS A 111 -0.58 -4.03 5.87
C CYS A 111 0.47 -4.83 6.65
N ILE A 112 1.74 -4.56 6.37
CA ILE A 112 2.91 -5.11 7.05
C ILE A 112 3.43 -4.03 8.00
N PRO A 113 3.51 -4.28 9.32
CA PRO A 113 3.98 -3.29 10.28
C PRO A 113 5.46 -2.96 10.05
N ILE A 114 5.85 -1.72 10.27
CA ILE A 114 7.25 -1.28 10.26
C ILE A 114 7.53 -0.45 11.50
N THR A 115 8.58 -0.83 12.21
CA THR A 115 9.11 -0.07 13.34
C THR A 115 10.03 1.03 12.79
N ARG A 116 9.64 2.29 13.02
CA ARG A 116 10.46 3.45 12.62
C ARG A 116 11.77 3.47 13.41
N GLY A 117 12.87 3.75 12.72
CA GLY A 117 14.20 3.82 13.34
C GLY A 117 14.90 2.47 13.53
N ALA A 118 14.21 1.33 13.38
CA ALA A 118 14.80 -0.02 13.52
C ALA A 118 15.71 -0.44 12.35
N GLY A 119 15.84 0.40 11.31
CA GLY A 119 16.67 0.11 10.13
C GLY A 119 16.01 -0.86 9.14
N ILE A 120 16.80 -1.31 8.15
CA ILE A 120 16.32 -2.11 7.01
C ILE A 120 16.32 -3.63 7.26
N TYR A 121 16.89 -4.08 8.37
CA TYR A 121 17.04 -5.50 8.73
C TYR A 121 16.04 -5.98 9.79
N GLN A 122 14.91 -5.29 9.93
CA GLN A 122 13.82 -5.70 10.82
C GLN A 122 13.02 -6.89 10.26
N GLU A 123 12.40 -7.67 11.13
CA GLU A 123 11.62 -8.88 10.78
C GLU A 123 10.58 -8.62 9.69
N TYR A 124 9.80 -7.55 9.81
CA TYR A 124 8.76 -7.23 8.85
C TYR A 124 9.27 -6.75 7.48
N MET A 125 10.52 -6.29 7.38
CA MET A 125 11.16 -6.08 6.09
C MET A 125 11.46 -7.41 5.39
N ASN A 126 11.74 -8.48 6.15
CA ASN A 126 11.88 -9.82 5.60
C ASN A 126 10.51 -10.38 5.18
N GLU A 127 9.43 -10.09 5.89
CA GLU A 127 8.05 -10.42 5.46
C GLU A 127 7.70 -9.74 4.13
N ALA A 128 7.99 -8.44 4.00
CA ALA A 128 7.79 -7.69 2.76
C ALA A 128 8.65 -8.24 1.60
N LEU A 129 9.90 -8.63 1.88
CA LEU A 129 10.77 -9.29 0.92
C LEU A 129 10.20 -10.64 0.47
N GLN A 130 9.64 -11.44 1.39
CA GLN A 130 9.00 -12.70 1.03
C GLN A 130 7.78 -12.48 0.13
N CYS A 131 7.02 -11.41 0.34
CA CYS A 131 5.92 -11.04 -0.56
C CYS A 131 6.44 -10.77 -1.98
N LEU A 132 7.52 -9.99 -2.14
CA LEU A 132 8.16 -9.76 -3.44
C LEU A 132 8.70 -11.05 -4.06
N ASN A 133 9.39 -11.89 -3.27
CA ASN A 133 9.92 -13.17 -3.75
C ASN A 133 8.83 -14.15 -4.20
N ASN A 134 7.59 -13.98 -3.71
CA ASN A 134 6.42 -14.73 -4.17
C ASN A 134 5.72 -14.08 -5.39
N GLY A 135 6.31 -13.06 -6.01
CA GLY A 135 5.75 -12.34 -7.17
C GLY A 135 4.61 -11.38 -6.83
N ALA A 136 4.40 -11.06 -5.54
CA ALA A 136 3.33 -10.18 -5.11
C ALA A 136 3.56 -8.72 -5.52
N TRP A 137 2.50 -7.92 -5.37
CA TRP A 137 2.56 -6.47 -5.49
C TRP A 137 2.73 -5.85 -4.09
N LEU A 138 3.76 -5.01 -3.92
CA LEU A 138 4.04 -4.23 -2.72
C LEU A 138 3.99 -2.72 -3.03
N HIS A 139 3.45 -1.94 -2.10
CA HIS A 139 3.45 -0.49 -2.12
C HIS A 139 4.27 0.06 -0.96
N THR A 140 5.07 1.09 -1.24
CA THR A 140 5.87 1.77 -0.21
C THR A 140 5.82 3.29 -0.36
N PHE A 141 5.88 3.95 0.80
CA PHE A 141 6.07 5.39 0.95
C PHE A 141 7.51 5.66 1.40
N PRO A 142 8.48 5.77 0.47
CA PRO A 142 9.90 5.85 0.80
C PRO A 142 10.30 7.07 1.65
N GLU A 143 9.44 8.08 1.80
CA GLU A 143 9.65 9.19 2.74
C GLU A 143 9.65 8.73 4.22
N GLY A 144 8.92 7.65 4.53
CA GLY A 144 8.83 7.05 5.87
C GLY A 144 8.02 7.85 6.89
N LYS A 145 7.45 8.99 6.48
CA LYS A 145 6.52 9.83 7.26
C LYS A 145 5.60 10.58 6.30
N VAL A 146 4.46 11.03 6.81
CA VAL A 146 3.62 12.01 6.12
C VAL A 146 4.37 13.34 6.06
N SER A 147 4.42 13.95 4.88
CA SER A 147 5.06 15.25 4.62
C SER A 147 4.09 16.12 3.82
N GLN A 148 3.46 17.09 4.48
CA GLN A 148 2.54 18.05 3.85
C GLN A 148 3.21 19.37 3.49
N GLU A 149 4.54 19.40 3.53
CA GLU A 149 5.28 20.60 3.18
C GLU A 149 5.28 20.78 1.66
N ASP A 150 5.00 22.01 1.21
CA ASP A 150 5.12 22.42 -0.19
C ASP A 150 6.61 22.57 -0.55
N ALA A 151 7.30 21.43 -0.61
CA ALA A 151 8.72 21.32 -0.88
C ALA A 151 8.98 20.09 -1.77
N PRO A 152 10.07 20.10 -2.56
CA PRO A 152 10.45 18.93 -3.34
C PRO A 152 10.60 17.68 -2.46
N ILE A 153 10.29 16.51 -3.05
CA ILE A 153 10.44 15.21 -2.39
C ILE A 153 11.84 15.13 -1.77
N ARG A 154 11.87 14.92 -0.45
CA ARG A 154 13.09 14.89 0.34
C ARG A 154 13.85 13.58 0.15
N ARG A 155 14.97 13.46 0.86
CA ARG A 155 15.75 12.22 0.93
C ARG A 155 14.87 11.02 1.27
N LEU A 156 14.79 10.09 0.33
CA LEU A 156 14.13 8.80 0.48
C LEU A 156 14.91 7.90 1.45
N LYS A 157 14.17 7.12 2.24
CA LYS A 157 14.72 6.10 3.14
C LYS A 157 15.18 4.89 2.33
N TRP A 158 16.17 4.18 2.86
CA TRP A 158 16.81 3.03 2.21
C TRP A 158 15.93 1.77 2.10
N GLY A 159 14.79 1.71 2.79
CA GLY A 159 13.95 0.50 2.85
C GLY A 159 13.52 -0.01 1.48
N THR A 160 13.01 0.88 0.61
CA THR A 160 12.59 0.52 -0.76
C THR A 160 13.77 0.02 -1.59
N ALA A 161 14.91 0.70 -1.54
CA ALA A 161 16.11 0.27 -2.27
C ALA A 161 16.62 -1.09 -1.74
N SER A 162 16.59 -1.30 -0.42
CA SER A 162 16.94 -2.58 0.20
C SER A 162 16.06 -3.72 -0.31
N LEU A 163 14.75 -3.51 -0.44
CA LEU A 163 13.83 -4.50 -1.00
C LEU A 163 14.15 -4.84 -2.46
N ILE A 164 14.46 -3.82 -3.29
CA ILE A 164 14.82 -4.03 -4.70
C ILE A 164 16.09 -4.88 -4.82
N VAL A 165 17.14 -4.54 -4.05
CA VAL A 165 18.44 -5.21 -4.13
C VAL A 165 18.40 -6.63 -3.56
N ARG A 166 17.56 -6.88 -2.56
CA ARG A 166 17.49 -8.18 -1.86
C ARG A 166 16.49 -9.16 -2.47
N ALA A 167 15.58 -8.69 -3.34
CA ALA A 167 14.61 -9.56 -4.00
C ALA A 167 15.32 -10.54 -4.95
N HIS A 168 14.88 -11.80 -4.97
CA HIS A 168 15.44 -12.83 -5.86
C HIS A 168 15.26 -12.48 -7.34
N VAL A 169 14.12 -11.84 -7.64
CA VAL A 169 13.79 -11.29 -8.95
C VAL A 169 13.63 -9.79 -8.77
N THR A 170 14.34 -9.01 -9.57
CA THR A 170 14.20 -7.55 -9.56
C THR A 170 12.75 -7.16 -9.87
N PRO A 171 12.06 -6.45 -8.97
CA PRO A 171 10.68 -6.05 -9.20
C PRO A 171 10.59 -5.00 -10.31
N ILE A 172 9.44 -4.99 -11.01
CA ILE A 172 9.07 -3.82 -11.81
C ILE A 172 8.77 -2.70 -10.82
N VAL A 173 9.52 -1.60 -10.92
CA VAL A 173 9.31 -0.42 -10.08
C VAL A 173 8.42 0.56 -10.82
N LEU A 174 7.27 0.92 -10.22
CA LEU A 174 6.35 1.92 -10.76
C LEU A 174 6.30 3.14 -9.82
N PRO A 175 6.97 4.25 -10.16
CA PRO A 175 6.83 5.49 -9.43
C PRO A 175 5.46 6.12 -9.71
N MET A 176 4.88 6.69 -8.67
CA MET A 176 3.61 7.41 -8.71
C MET A 176 3.75 8.69 -7.88
N VAL A 177 3.02 9.72 -8.28
CA VAL A 177 2.94 10.98 -7.55
C VAL A 177 1.48 11.39 -7.46
N HIS A 178 1.06 11.88 -6.30
CA HIS A 178 -0.28 12.42 -6.09
C HIS A 178 -0.21 13.74 -5.30
N SER A 179 -1.28 14.54 -5.41
CA SER A 179 -1.52 15.78 -4.64
C SER A 179 -3.02 15.91 -4.41
N GLY A 180 -3.42 16.70 -3.42
CA GLY A 180 -4.80 16.95 -2.99
C GLY A 180 -5.26 16.09 -1.80
N PHE A 181 -4.57 15.00 -1.46
CA PHE A 181 -4.93 14.16 -0.30
C PHE A 181 -4.61 14.82 1.04
N GLU A 182 -3.70 15.79 1.05
CA GLU A 182 -3.41 16.69 2.16
C GLU A 182 -4.60 17.58 2.55
N GLU A 183 -5.52 17.85 1.61
CA GLU A 183 -6.73 18.64 1.84
C GLU A 183 -7.90 17.83 2.37
N VAL A 184 -7.84 16.49 2.24
CA VAL A 184 -8.85 15.57 2.78
C VAL A 184 -8.66 15.47 4.29
N ARG A 185 -9.10 16.51 5.01
CA ARG A 185 -9.09 16.56 6.48
C ARG A 185 -10.24 15.74 7.05
N TYR A 186 -10.01 15.15 8.22
CA TYR A 186 -11.08 14.72 9.10
C TYR A 186 -12.01 15.91 9.34
N LEU A 187 -13.32 15.73 9.18
CA LEU A 187 -14.30 16.66 9.72
C LEU A 187 -14.02 16.73 11.24
N SER A 188 -13.40 17.82 11.68
CA SER A 188 -13.17 18.14 13.09
C SER A 188 -14.42 18.74 13.70
#